data_AF-A0AAD3ZAZ0-F1
#
_entry.id   AF-A0AAD3ZAZ0-F1
#
_cell.length_a   1.000
_cell.length_b   1.000
_cell.length_c   1.000
_cell.angle_alpha   90.00
_cell.angle_beta   90.00
_cell.angle_gamma   90.00
#
_symmetry.space_group_name_H-M   'P 1'
#
loop_
_entity.id
_entity.type
_entity.pdbx_description
1 polymer ?
#
loop_
_entity_poly.entity_id
_entity_poly.type
_entity_poly.pdbx_seq_one_letter_code
_entity_poly.pdbx_strand_id
1 'polypeptide(L)'
;HFRPDFESDMKKVSHLVVGDERWGWVTDNTGWKENVLTFLSFMKDEDPDFIMGYCAHILADIKHNIEIWTPFRIEHEHELRSGRSALHMEAVEVDFELYKDCPDRPTMWELLERAQPIDISGVVDASDIDRARAHLLHKQYEGRKPADMSGYRHVTVKRMTDFVEEAWREIARDLGLVGK
;
A
#
# COMPACT_ATOMS: atom_id res chain seq x y z
N HIS A 1 11.92 3.19 -2.06
CA HIS A 1 12.44 1.81 -2.18
C HIS A 1 13.33 1.57 -3.39
N PHE A 2 13.09 2.24 -4.53
CA PHE A 2 13.77 1.92 -5.81
C PHE A 2 14.93 2.88 -6.18
N ARG A 3 15.32 3.76 -5.25
CA ARG A 3 16.49 4.65 -5.38
C ARG A 3 17.70 4.10 -4.61
N PRO A 4 18.93 4.35 -5.08
CA PRO A 4 20.14 3.96 -4.37
C PRO A 4 20.28 4.62 -2.97
N ASP A 5 19.75 5.84 -2.82
CA ASP A 5 19.80 6.67 -1.62
C ASP A 5 18.47 6.64 -0.84
N PHE A 6 17.66 5.59 -1.01
CA PHE A 6 16.38 5.50 -0.33
C PHE A 6 16.54 5.50 1.19
N GLU A 7 15.83 6.43 1.84
CA GLU A 7 15.69 6.48 3.30
C GLU A 7 14.23 6.29 3.72
N SER A 8 14.04 5.71 4.90
CA SER A 8 12.70 5.41 5.44
C SER A 8 11.79 6.64 5.52
N ASP A 9 12.35 7.83 5.72
CA ASP A 9 11.60 9.08 5.82
C ASP A 9 11.08 9.57 4.47
N MET A 10 11.73 9.20 3.36
CA MET A 10 11.18 9.44 2.02
C MET A 10 9.83 8.74 1.85
N LYS A 11 9.66 7.56 2.48
CA LYS A 11 8.38 6.85 2.47
C LYS A 11 7.30 7.59 3.26
N LYS A 12 7.64 8.27 4.36
CA LYS A 12 6.67 9.10 5.10
C LYS A 12 6.12 10.21 4.22
N VAL A 13 7.01 10.92 3.54
CA VAL A 13 6.65 12.04 2.66
C VAL A 13 5.75 11.55 1.51
N SER A 14 6.17 10.48 0.82
CA SER A 14 5.41 9.88 -0.29
C SER A 14 4.15 9.13 0.16
N HIS A 15 3.81 9.13 1.44
CA HIS A 15 2.57 8.56 1.96
C HIS A 15 1.81 9.60 2.78
N LEU A 16 2.18 10.89 2.72
CA LEU A 16 1.47 11.98 3.38
C LEU A 16 1.32 11.77 4.90
N VAL A 17 2.28 11.10 5.53
CA VAL A 17 2.29 10.86 6.98
C VAL A 17 2.50 12.19 7.71
N VAL A 18 1.69 12.43 8.74
CA VAL A 18 1.86 13.57 9.65
C VAL A 18 2.72 13.19 10.86
N GLY A 19 3.37 14.19 11.46
CA GLY A 19 4.18 14.03 12.67
C GLY A 19 5.58 13.47 12.47
N ASP A 20 6.30 13.30 13.58
CA ASP A 20 7.74 13.00 13.59
C ASP A 20 8.04 11.49 13.75
N GLU A 21 7.01 10.66 13.89
CA GLU A 21 7.16 9.21 14.05
C GLU A 21 7.78 8.58 12.80
N ARG A 22 8.69 7.61 12.98
CA ARG A 22 9.28 6.87 11.86
C ARG A 22 8.21 6.09 11.10
N TRP A 23 8.39 5.90 9.80
CA TRP A 23 7.56 4.94 9.03
C TRP A 23 7.46 3.58 9.74
N GLY A 24 6.24 3.03 9.82
CA GLY A 24 5.94 1.81 10.57
C GLY A 24 5.80 2.01 12.09
N TRP A 25 5.88 3.23 12.59
CA TRP A 25 5.63 3.57 13.99
C TRP A 25 4.56 4.64 14.16
N VAL A 26 3.88 5.00 13.07
CA VAL A 26 2.83 6.03 13.05
C VAL A 26 1.65 5.60 13.91
N THR A 27 1.24 6.45 14.84
CA THR A 27 0.10 6.22 15.73
C THR A 27 -1.07 7.18 15.48
N ASP A 28 -0.81 8.38 14.97
CA ASP A 28 -1.85 9.35 14.59
C ASP A 28 -2.48 9.03 13.23
N ASN A 29 -3.28 7.96 13.20
CA ASN A 29 -3.98 7.54 11.99
C ASN A 29 -5.10 8.50 11.57
N THR A 30 -5.70 9.23 12.53
CA THR A 30 -6.76 10.20 12.24
C THR A 30 -6.17 11.41 11.51
N GLY A 31 -5.11 12.02 12.05
CA GLY A 31 -4.42 13.14 11.41
C GLY A 31 -3.82 12.73 10.06
N TRP A 32 -3.31 11.51 9.96
CA TRP A 32 -2.82 10.97 8.68
C TRP A 32 -3.94 10.89 7.63
N LYS A 33 -5.10 10.32 7.99
CA LYS A 33 -6.27 10.27 7.10
C LYS A 33 -6.76 11.66 6.70
N GLU A 34 -6.86 12.59 7.64
CA GLU A 34 -7.28 13.98 7.35
C GLU A 34 -6.32 14.67 6.37
N ASN A 35 -5.01 14.44 6.51
CA ASN A 35 -4.01 14.97 5.60
C ASN A 35 -4.15 14.42 4.17
N VAL A 36 -4.45 13.12 4.03
CA VAL A 36 -4.72 12.49 2.72
C VAL A 36 -5.97 13.07 2.07
N LEU A 37 -7.06 13.25 2.82
CA LEU A 37 -8.30 13.83 2.29
C LEU A 37 -8.12 15.32 1.92
N THR A 38 -7.31 16.05 2.69
CA THR A 38 -6.93 17.44 2.37
C THR A 38 -6.14 17.50 1.07
N PHE A 39 -5.14 16.62 0.92
CA PHE A 39 -4.35 16.50 -0.31
C PHE A 39 -5.23 16.18 -1.53
N LEU A 40 -6.14 15.21 -1.40
CA LEU A 40 -7.12 14.88 -2.46
C LEU A 40 -7.90 16.12 -2.88
N SER A 41 -8.42 16.89 -1.92
CA SER A 41 -9.22 18.08 -2.23
C SER A 41 -8.45 19.16 -2.99
N PHE A 42 -7.14 19.27 -2.75
CA PHE A 42 -6.25 20.23 -3.37
C PHE A 42 -5.76 19.79 -4.76
N MET A 43 -5.52 18.49 -4.95
CA MET A 43 -4.90 17.94 -6.16
C MET A 43 -5.89 17.34 -7.16
N LYS A 44 -7.18 17.20 -6.81
CA LYS A 44 -8.19 16.47 -7.61
C LYS A 44 -8.32 16.88 -9.08
N ASP A 45 -7.87 18.09 -9.45
CA ASP A 45 -8.04 18.64 -10.80
C ASP A 45 -6.77 18.46 -11.69
N GLU A 46 -5.63 18.03 -11.13
CA GLU A 46 -4.35 17.88 -11.88
C GLU A 46 -4.31 16.58 -12.70
N ASP A 47 -4.57 15.45 -12.05
CA ASP A 47 -4.75 14.13 -12.69
C ASP A 47 -5.74 13.33 -11.84
N PRO A 48 -7.06 13.46 -12.11
CA PRO A 48 -8.09 12.95 -11.22
C PRO A 48 -7.97 11.44 -10.95
N ASP A 49 -7.62 10.66 -11.96
CA ASP A 49 -7.52 9.20 -11.86
C ASP A 49 -6.28 8.80 -11.04
N PHE A 50 -5.12 9.40 -11.30
CA PHE A 50 -3.92 9.14 -10.53
C PHE A 50 -4.07 9.58 -9.07
N ILE A 51 -4.56 10.80 -8.83
CA ILE A 51 -4.72 11.34 -7.48
C ILE A 51 -5.73 10.51 -6.68
N MET A 52 -6.83 10.08 -7.30
CA MET A 52 -7.79 9.20 -6.67
C MET A 52 -7.17 7.86 -6.30
N GLY A 53 -6.47 7.21 -7.24
CA GLY A 53 -5.79 5.94 -7.00
C GLY A 53 -4.69 6.03 -5.94
N TYR A 54 -3.92 7.13 -5.95
CA TYR A 54 -2.86 7.40 -4.98
C TYR A 54 -3.41 7.60 -3.56
N CYS A 55 -4.49 8.38 -3.42
CA CYS A 55 -5.17 8.55 -2.13
C CYS A 55 -5.79 7.23 -1.65
N ALA A 56 -6.40 6.44 -2.55
CA ALA A 56 -6.93 5.11 -2.22
C ALA A 56 -5.84 4.17 -1.69
N HIS A 57 -4.66 4.16 -2.33
CA HIS A 57 -3.49 3.41 -1.87
C HIS A 57 -3.09 3.80 -0.44
N ILE A 58 -2.94 5.10 -0.16
CA ILE A 58 -2.52 5.55 1.17
C ILE A 58 -3.59 5.25 2.23
N LEU A 59 -4.88 5.37 1.90
CA LEU A 59 -5.96 4.99 2.81
C LEU A 59 -5.95 3.48 3.13
N ALA A 60 -5.60 2.64 2.16
CA ALA A 60 -5.40 1.21 2.40
C ALA A 60 -4.21 0.95 3.34
N ASP A 61 -3.10 1.67 3.16
CA ASP A 61 -1.94 1.62 4.06
C ASP A 61 -2.30 2.05 5.50
N ILE A 62 -3.14 3.09 5.67
CA ILE A 62 -3.64 3.53 6.98
C ILE A 62 -4.48 2.42 7.62
N LYS A 63 -5.44 1.84 6.88
CA LYS A 63 -6.28 0.77 7.42
C LYS A 63 -5.46 -0.47 7.78
N HIS A 64 -4.48 -0.84 6.95
CA HIS A 64 -3.52 -1.89 7.27
C HIS A 64 -2.70 -1.54 8.52
N ASN A 65 -2.28 -0.28 8.68
CA ASN A 65 -1.58 0.19 9.86
C ASN A 65 -2.39 -0.06 11.14
N ILE A 66 -3.70 0.23 11.10
CA ILE A 66 -4.63 0.08 12.22
C ILE A 66 -4.91 -1.40 12.54
N GLU A 67 -5.26 -2.21 11.54
CA GLU A 67 -5.86 -3.53 11.76
C GLU A 67 -4.87 -4.70 11.75
N ILE A 68 -3.72 -4.50 11.11
CA ILE A 68 -2.75 -5.58 10.86
C ILE A 68 -1.40 -5.22 11.48
N TRP A 69 -0.79 -4.12 11.04
CA TRP A 69 0.58 -3.82 11.42
C TRP A 69 0.72 -3.36 12.88
N THR A 70 -0.12 -2.45 13.37
CA THR A 70 -0.01 -1.98 14.77
C THR A 70 -0.27 -3.10 15.78
N PRO A 71 -1.32 -3.92 15.65
CA PRO A 71 -1.52 -5.08 16.52
C PRO A 71 -0.32 -6.04 16.49
N PHE A 72 0.16 -6.38 15.30
CA PHE A 72 1.36 -7.24 15.16
C PHE A 72 2.59 -6.62 15.82
N ARG A 73 2.82 -5.31 15.61
CA ARG A 73 3.98 -4.61 16.16
C ARG A 73 3.95 -4.58 17.69
N ILE A 74 2.78 -4.41 18.30
CA ILE A 74 2.62 -4.43 19.76
C ILE A 74 2.92 -5.82 20.32
N GLU A 75 2.43 -6.88 19.66
CA GLU A 75 2.63 -8.27 20.10
C GLU A 75 4.09 -8.74 19.89
N HIS A 76 4.75 -8.28 18.83
CA HIS A 76 6.07 -8.76 18.37
C HIS A 76 7.19 -7.70 18.46
N GLU A 77 7.05 -6.68 19.33
CA GLU A 77 7.99 -5.56 19.38
C GLU A 77 9.46 -6.00 19.53
N HIS A 78 9.71 -7.01 20.38
CA HIS A 78 11.03 -7.57 20.61
C HIS A 78 11.63 -8.26 19.36
N GLU A 79 10.81 -8.99 18.61
CA GLU A 79 11.24 -9.68 17.38
C GLU A 79 11.54 -8.69 16.26
N LEU A 80 10.73 -7.64 16.14
CA LEU A 80 10.92 -6.58 15.16
C LEU A 80 12.23 -5.82 15.35
N ARG A 81 12.69 -5.65 16.60
CA ARG A 81 14.01 -5.07 16.91
C ARG A 81 15.17 -5.92 16.40
N SER A 82 14.95 -7.23 16.18
CA SER A 82 15.94 -8.14 15.60
C SER A 82 15.94 -8.17 14.06
N GLY A 83 15.09 -7.36 13.41
CA GLY A 83 15.04 -7.19 11.96
C GLY A 83 14.26 -8.29 11.21
N ARG A 84 13.56 -9.18 11.90
CA ARG A 84 12.72 -10.22 11.29
C ARG A 84 11.25 -9.83 11.43
N SER A 85 10.50 -9.95 10.34
CA SER A 85 9.05 -9.80 10.36
C SER A 85 8.41 -11.02 9.69
N ALA A 86 7.87 -11.93 10.50
CA ALA A 86 7.06 -13.04 10.00
C ALA A 86 5.89 -12.50 9.14
N LEU A 87 5.29 -11.39 9.58
CA LEU A 87 4.25 -10.69 8.85
C LEU A 87 4.66 -10.31 7.42
N HIS A 88 5.86 -9.74 7.22
CA HIS A 88 6.30 -9.37 5.87
C HIS A 88 6.49 -10.60 4.96
N MET A 89 7.05 -11.69 5.50
CA MET A 89 7.21 -12.93 4.73
C MET A 89 5.86 -13.52 4.33
N GLU A 90 4.90 -13.58 5.26
CA GLU A 90 3.57 -14.08 4.98
C GLU A 90 2.81 -13.18 3.99
N ALA A 91 2.91 -11.86 4.14
CA ALA A 91 2.30 -10.88 3.23
C ALA A 91 2.73 -11.07 1.79
N VAL A 92 4.03 -11.22 1.55
CA VAL A 92 4.60 -11.33 0.20
C VAL A 92 4.10 -12.57 -0.55
N GLU A 93 3.77 -13.66 0.14
CA GLU A 93 3.22 -14.88 -0.48
C GLU A 93 1.70 -14.84 -0.59
N VAL A 94 0.99 -14.31 0.43
CA VAL A 94 -0.47 -14.13 0.38
C VAL A 94 -0.88 -13.15 -0.72
N ASP A 95 -0.16 -12.04 -0.88
CA ASP A 95 -0.41 -11.06 -1.96
C ASP A 95 -0.30 -11.72 -3.34
N PHE A 96 0.67 -12.62 -3.53
CA PHE A 96 0.81 -13.35 -4.79
C PHE A 96 -0.36 -14.31 -5.02
N GLU A 97 -0.83 -14.99 -3.99
CA GLU A 97 -1.98 -15.88 -4.11
C GLU A 97 -3.27 -15.11 -4.44
N LEU A 98 -3.52 -14.00 -3.77
CA LEU A 98 -4.67 -13.13 -4.07
C LEU A 98 -4.61 -12.58 -5.50
N TYR A 99 -3.41 -12.17 -5.95
CA TYR A 99 -3.20 -11.69 -7.32
C TYR A 99 -3.49 -12.78 -8.37
N LYS A 100 -3.14 -14.04 -8.11
CA LYS A 100 -3.40 -15.14 -9.05
C LYS A 100 -4.89 -15.33 -9.32
N ASP A 101 -5.70 -15.18 -8.29
CA ASP A 101 -7.14 -15.44 -8.30
C ASP A 101 -7.97 -14.18 -8.62
N CYS A 102 -7.32 -13.02 -8.80
CA CYS A 102 -7.98 -11.78 -9.16
C CYS A 102 -8.54 -11.85 -10.61
N PRO A 103 -9.87 -11.77 -10.80
CA PRO A 103 -10.48 -11.85 -12.13
C PRO A 103 -10.14 -10.65 -13.02
N ASP A 104 -9.93 -9.47 -12.41
CA ASP A 104 -9.62 -8.22 -13.12
C ASP A 104 -8.13 -8.07 -13.45
N ARG A 105 -7.31 -9.08 -13.14
CA ARG A 105 -5.87 -9.07 -13.39
C ARG A 105 -5.49 -8.64 -14.82
N PRO A 106 -6.10 -9.15 -15.90
CA PRO A 106 -5.74 -8.72 -17.26
C PRO A 106 -5.97 -7.22 -17.48
N THR A 107 -7.08 -6.70 -16.99
CA THR A 107 -7.42 -5.27 -17.07
C THR A 107 -6.44 -4.42 -16.28
N MET A 108 -6.12 -4.83 -15.04
CA MET A 108 -5.12 -4.14 -14.21
C MET A 108 -3.76 -4.09 -14.90
N TRP A 109 -3.35 -5.19 -15.56
CA TRP A 109 -2.08 -5.25 -16.28
C TRP A 109 -2.05 -4.33 -17.49
N GLU A 110 -3.12 -4.32 -18.30
CA GLU A 110 -3.23 -3.41 -19.44
C GLU A 110 -3.15 -1.94 -19.00
N LEU A 111 -3.87 -1.58 -17.92
CA LEU A 111 -3.83 -0.23 -17.36
C LEU A 111 -2.43 0.13 -16.86
N LEU A 112 -1.75 -0.77 -16.15
CA LEU A 112 -0.37 -0.57 -15.69
C LEU A 112 0.59 -0.40 -16.87
N GLU A 113 0.46 -1.18 -17.94
CA GLU A 113 1.31 -1.06 -19.13
C GLU A 113 1.13 0.29 -19.83
N ARG A 114 -0.07 0.88 -19.79
CA ARG A 114 -0.37 2.15 -20.45
C ARG A 114 -0.14 3.38 -19.56
N ALA A 115 -0.11 3.18 -18.24
CA ALA A 115 0.09 4.25 -17.28
C ALA A 115 1.39 5.02 -17.54
N GLN A 116 1.30 6.34 -17.50
CA GLN A 116 2.46 7.22 -17.56
C GLN A 116 2.88 7.59 -16.13
N PRO A 117 4.19 7.67 -15.86
CA PRO A 117 4.66 8.13 -14.56
C PRO A 117 4.32 9.60 -14.33
N ILE A 118 3.97 9.92 -13.09
CA ILE A 118 3.56 11.28 -12.68
C ILE A 118 4.51 11.80 -11.62
N ASP A 119 4.78 13.10 -11.69
CA ASP A 119 5.56 13.84 -10.72
C ASP A 119 4.64 14.74 -9.89
N ILE A 120 4.80 14.68 -8.57
CA ILE A 120 4.16 15.60 -7.64
C ILE A 120 5.27 16.20 -6.78
N SER A 121 5.62 17.45 -7.10
CA SER A 121 6.74 18.15 -6.48
C SER A 121 6.81 17.98 -4.97
N GLY A 122 7.90 17.36 -4.50
CA GLY A 122 8.17 17.15 -3.08
C GLY A 122 7.39 16.00 -2.43
N VAL A 123 6.57 15.25 -3.18
CA VAL A 123 5.76 14.13 -2.68
C VAL A 123 6.09 12.84 -3.43
N VAL A 124 6.01 12.86 -4.75
CA VAL A 124 6.21 11.70 -5.64
C VAL A 124 7.08 12.11 -6.80
N ASP A 125 8.04 11.26 -7.15
CA ASP A 125 8.88 11.48 -8.32
C ASP A 125 8.55 10.49 -9.43
N ALA A 126 8.39 11.01 -10.64
CA ALA A 126 8.01 10.20 -11.80
C ALA A 126 8.97 9.03 -12.07
N SER A 127 10.27 9.19 -11.83
CA SER A 127 11.25 8.13 -12.04
C SER A 127 11.11 6.98 -11.03
N ASP A 128 10.64 7.25 -9.81
CA ASP A 128 10.35 6.21 -8.83
C ASP A 128 9.09 5.44 -9.19
N ILE A 129 8.07 6.14 -9.67
CA ILE A 129 6.83 5.53 -10.16
C ILE A 129 7.12 4.62 -11.35
N ASP A 130 7.92 5.06 -12.33
CA ASP A 130 8.25 4.24 -13.49
C ASP A 130 9.07 3.00 -13.10
N ARG A 131 10.02 3.13 -12.16
CA ARG A 131 10.76 1.96 -11.63
C ARG A 131 9.85 0.98 -10.91
N ALA A 132 8.93 1.46 -10.07
CA ALA A 132 7.98 0.62 -9.36
C ALA A 132 7.04 -0.10 -10.34
N ARG A 133 6.53 0.61 -11.35
CA ARG A 133 5.74 0.07 -12.45
C ARG A 133 6.50 -1.01 -13.22
N ALA A 134 7.73 -0.73 -13.65
CA ALA A 134 8.55 -1.70 -14.37
C ALA A 134 8.88 -2.94 -13.50
N HIS A 135 9.12 -2.75 -12.20
CA HIS A 135 9.32 -3.85 -11.26
C HIS A 135 8.06 -4.71 -11.14
N LEU A 136 6.88 -4.12 -10.97
CA LEU A 136 5.61 -4.83 -10.93
C LEU A 136 5.37 -5.65 -12.20
N LEU A 137 5.54 -5.03 -13.36
CA LEU A 137 5.27 -5.65 -14.67
C LEU A 137 6.22 -6.80 -15.01
N HIS A 138 7.48 -6.72 -14.58
CA HIS A 138 8.54 -7.58 -15.12
C HIS A 138 9.40 -8.32 -14.09
N LYS A 139 9.25 -8.03 -12.79
CA LYS A 139 10.12 -8.59 -11.75
C LYS A 139 9.36 -9.20 -10.57
N GLN A 140 8.34 -8.51 -10.07
CA GLN A 140 7.67 -8.87 -8.81
C GLN A 140 7.12 -10.29 -8.80
N TYR A 141 6.65 -10.79 -9.95
CA TYR A 141 6.05 -12.12 -10.09
C TYR A 141 6.84 -13.07 -11.00
N GLU A 142 8.00 -12.61 -11.51
CA GLU A 142 8.81 -13.39 -12.45
C GLU A 142 9.32 -14.68 -11.79
N GLY A 143 8.93 -15.84 -12.35
CA GLY A 143 9.41 -17.15 -11.88
C GLY A 143 8.92 -17.58 -10.51
N ARG A 144 7.96 -16.88 -9.89
CA ARG A 144 7.39 -17.27 -8.59
C ARG A 144 6.60 -18.56 -8.70
N LYS A 145 6.69 -19.38 -7.65
CA LYS A 145 5.95 -20.63 -7.50
C LYS A 145 5.03 -20.51 -6.28
N PRO A 146 3.90 -21.24 -6.25
CA PRO A 146 3.06 -21.30 -5.06
C PRO A 146 3.87 -21.73 -3.83
N ALA A 147 3.71 -20.99 -2.73
CA ALA A 147 4.27 -21.34 -1.44
C ALA A 147 3.29 -22.18 -0.61
N ASP A 148 3.81 -23.00 0.30
CA ASP A 148 2.98 -23.62 1.34
C ASP A 148 2.68 -22.58 2.43
N MET A 149 1.40 -22.18 2.51
CA MET A 149 0.90 -21.15 3.43
C MET A 149 0.13 -21.76 4.61
N SER A 150 0.10 -23.09 4.76
CA SER A 150 -0.68 -23.77 5.80
C SER A 150 -0.27 -23.40 7.23
N GLY A 151 0.98 -22.94 7.41
CA GLY A 151 1.51 -22.50 8.70
C GLY A 151 1.32 -21.02 9.02
N TYR A 152 0.72 -20.22 8.12
CA TYR A 152 0.66 -18.76 8.28
C TYR A 152 -0.34 -18.35 9.35
N ARG A 153 0.02 -17.33 10.14
CA ARG A 153 -0.76 -16.92 11.32
C ARG A 153 -1.16 -15.46 11.32
N HIS A 154 -0.29 -14.58 10.82
CA HIS A 154 -0.49 -13.14 10.88
C HIS A 154 -1.20 -12.64 9.63
N VAL A 155 -0.77 -13.12 8.46
CA VAL A 155 -1.36 -12.84 7.16
C VAL A 155 -1.79 -14.16 6.54
N THR A 156 -3.10 -14.36 6.40
CA THR A 156 -3.67 -15.51 5.70
C THR A 156 -4.50 -15.03 4.52
N VAL A 157 -4.69 -15.88 3.50
CA VAL A 157 -5.53 -15.56 2.34
C VAL A 157 -6.90 -15.09 2.80
N LYS A 158 -7.56 -15.84 3.70
CA LYS A 158 -8.88 -15.47 4.23
C LYS A 158 -8.86 -14.09 4.89
N ARG A 159 -7.93 -13.83 5.81
CA ARG A 159 -7.86 -12.56 6.54
C ARG A 159 -7.68 -11.38 5.57
N MET A 160 -6.83 -11.56 4.56
CA MET A 160 -6.58 -10.50 3.58
C MET A 160 -7.73 -10.31 2.59
N THR A 161 -8.44 -11.38 2.20
CA THR A 161 -9.68 -11.24 1.43
C THR A 161 -10.73 -10.45 2.21
N ASP A 162 -10.98 -10.81 3.48
CA ASP A 162 -11.92 -10.08 4.33
C ASP A 162 -11.49 -8.61 4.47
N PHE A 163 -10.19 -8.37 4.73
CA PHE A 163 -9.62 -7.02 4.83
C PHE A 163 -9.85 -6.20 3.55
N VAL A 164 -9.57 -6.75 2.37
CA VAL A 164 -9.74 -6.04 1.09
C VAL A 164 -11.20 -5.66 0.86
N GLU A 165 -12.14 -6.57 1.14
CA GLU A 165 -13.58 -6.30 0.98
C GLU A 165 -14.06 -5.17 1.90
N GLU A 166 -13.59 -5.15 3.15
CA GLU A 166 -13.93 -4.11 4.12
C GLU A 166 -13.23 -2.78 3.79
N ALA A 167 -11.94 -2.83 3.48
CA ALA A 167 -11.12 -1.69 3.10
C ALA A 167 -11.72 -0.95 1.90
N TRP A 168 -12.08 -1.70 0.85
CA TRP A 168 -12.72 -1.14 -0.33
C TRP A 168 -13.97 -0.33 0.02
N ARG A 169 -14.86 -0.86 0.86
CA ARG A 169 -16.12 -0.18 1.21
C ARG A 169 -15.87 1.12 1.98
N GLU A 170 -14.90 1.11 2.90
CA GLU A 170 -14.55 2.29 3.68
C GLU A 170 -13.88 3.36 2.82
N ILE A 171 -12.87 2.96 2.04
CA ILE A 171 -12.13 3.85 1.14
C ILE A 171 -13.06 4.44 0.09
N ALA A 172 -13.92 3.63 -0.54
CA ALA A 172 -14.89 4.13 -1.51
C ALA A 172 -15.85 5.16 -0.90
N ARG A 173 -16.20 5.04 0.37
CA ARG A 173 -16.99 6.04 1.09
C ARG A 173 -16.20 7.31 1.35
N ASP A 174 -14.97 7.19 1.84
CA ASP A 174 -14.09 8.34 2.11
C ASP A 174 -13.79 9.15 0.84
N LEU A 175 -13.67 8.46 -0.29
CA LEU A 175 -13.44 9.05 -1.61
C LEU A 175 -14.73 9.50 -2.31
N GLY A 176 -15.91 9.26 -1.73
CA GLY A 176 -17.20 9.66 -2.30
C GLY A 176 -17.62 8.88 -3.55
N LEU A 177 -17.08 7.67 -3.76
CA LEU A 177 -17.37 6.79 -4.90
C LEU A 177 -18.67 5.99 -4.74
N VAL A 178 -19.16 5.86 -3.51
CA VAL A 178 -20.48 5.31 -3.20
C VAL A 178 -21.38 6.40 -2.63
N GLY A 179 -22.63 6.46 -3.12
CA GLY A 179 -23.63 7.41 -2.65
C GLY A 179 -23.83 7.32 -1.13
N LYS A 180 -24.08 8.46 -0.49
CA LYS A 180 -24.40 8.55 0.95
C LYS A 180 -25.63 7.73 1.32
#